data_AF-A0A5N5QQ01-F1
#
_entry.id   AF-A0A5N5QQ01-F1
#
_cell.length_a   1.000
_cell.length_b   1.000
_cell.length_c   1.000
_cell.angle_alpha   90.00
_cell.angle_beta   90.00
_cell.angle_gamma   90.00
#
_symmetry.space_group_name_H-M   'P 1'
#
loop_
_entity.id
_entity.type
_entity.pdbx_description
1 polymer ?
#
loop_
_entity_poly.entity_id
_entity_poly.type
_entity_poly.pdbx_seq_one_letter_code
_entity_poly.pdbx_strand_id
1 'polypeptide(L)'
;MTTPIASPSTTSEPPIEQRSYDEVNIIQISQSSNGRINGKGWKSQKAATRRSHIQAGVKTKSWESRMQKTATEAAIKRLHREMVEEKAAESARRRNISQERKKARAEKVRLEELAAKMSAKKAERLRKRAGRSKKVNG
;
A
#
# COMPACT_ATOMS: atom_id res chain seq x y z
N MET A 1 10.72 -13.39 120.80
CA MET A 1 11.32 -13.32 119.45
C MET A 1 11.33 -11.84 119.06
N THR A 2 12.29 -11.08 119.57
CA THR A 2 13.50 -10.62 118.85
C THR A 2 13.17 -9.48 117.88
N THR A 3 13.66 -8.31 118.27
CA THR A 3 13.74 -6.96 117.68
C THR A 3 14.40 -6.91 116.27
N PRO A 4 14.69 -5.76 115.61
CA PRO A 4 14.23 -4.35 115.72
C PRO A 4 14.12 -3.56 114.36
N ILE A 5 13.89 -2.24 114.47
CA ILE A 5 14.74 -1.15 113.91
C ILE A 5 14.36 -0.42 112.60
N ALA A 6 14.29 0.90 112.81
CA ALA A 6 14.67 2.03 111.95
C ALA A 6 13.83 2.42 110.74
N SER A 7 13.17 3.57 110.89
CA SER A 7 13.11 4.61 109.86
C SER A 7 14.53 5.05 109.44
N PRO A 8 14.70 5.40 108.16
CA PRO A 8 15.39 6.65 107.87
C PRO A 8 14.68 7.50 106.80
N SER A 9 14.48 8.76 107.19
CA SER A 9 14.60 10.00 106.41
C SER A 9 14.59 9.94 104.88
N THR A 10 13.57 10.61 104.33
CA THR A 10 13.52 11.40 103.09
C THR A 10 14.86 11.56 102.37
N THR A 11 15.00 10.89 101.23
CA THR A 11 16.02 11.17 100.22
C THR A 11 15.36 11.96 99.10
N SER A 12 15.81 13.21 98.90
CA SER A 12 15.41 14.08 97.78
C SER A 12 15.98 13.53 96.47
N GLU A 13 15.11 13.14 95.54
CA GLU A 13 15.50 12.83 94.17
C GLU A 13 15.82 14.11 93.38
N PRO A 14 16.91 14.15 92.59
CA PRO A 14 17.22 15.29 91.72
C PRO A 14 16.32 15.31 90.48
N PRO A 15 16.09 16.49 89.86
CA PRO A 15 15.22 16.62 88.70
C PRO A 15 15.78 15.88 87.48
N ILE A 16 14.95 15.05 86.84
CA ILE A 16 15.28 14.42 85.56
C ILE A 16 15.32 15.52 84.50
N GLU A 17 16.53 15.93 84.10
CA GLU A 17 16.76 16.81 82.97
C GLU A 17 16.17 16.17 81.70
N GLN A 18 15.27 16.90 81.06
CA GLN A 18 14.71 16.58 79.76
C GLN A 18 15.82 16.61 78.71
N ARG A 19 16.30 15.43 78.28
CA ARG A 19 17.18 15.34 77.11
C ARG A 19 16.37 15.73 75.87
N SER A 20 16.63 16.94 75.36
CA SER A 20 16.15 17.37 74.05
C SER A 20 16.74 16.44 72.99
N TYR A 21 15.89 15.66 72.33
CA TYR A 21 16.29 14.88 71.17
C TYR A 21 16.51 15.87 70.03
N ASP A 22 17.77 16.05 69.63
CA ASP A 22 18.11 16.80 68.43
C ASP A 22 17.32 16.25 67.25
N GLU A 23 16.52 17.11 66.62
CA GLU A 23 15.75 16.80 65.42
C GLU A 23 16.71 16.40 64.30
N VAL A 24 16.84 15.09 64.07
CA VAL A 24 17.58 14.56 62.93
C VAL A 24 16.78 14.92 61.68
N ASN A 25 17.19 15.97 61.00
CA ASN A 25 16.59 16.40 59.73
C ASN A 25 16.88 15.35 58.65
N ILE A 26 15.94 14.43 58.43
CA ILE A 26 16.05 13.37 57.42
C ILE A 26 15.84 14.02 56.04
N ILE A 27 16.95 14.36 55.38
CA ILE A 27 16.94 14.85 54.00
C ILE A 27 16.46 13.70 53.10
N GLN A 28 15.24 13.81 52.58
CA GLN A 28 14.73 12.85 51.61
C GLN A 28 15.49 13.02 50.28
N ILE A 29 16.38 12.09 49.97
CA ILE A 29 17.09 12.03 48.69
C ILE A 29 16.03 11.75 47.61
N SER A 30 15.78 12.72 46.73
CA SER A 30 14.86 12.56 45.61
C SER A 30 15.36 11.47 44.67
N GLN A 31 14.43 10.67 44.14
CA GLN A 31 14.78 9.62 43.17
C GLN A 31 15.34 10.27 41.91
N SER A 32 16.63 10.09 41.64
CA SER A 32 17.23 10.50 40.36
C SER A 32 16.58 9.72 39.21
N SER A 33 16.60 10.27 38.00
CA SER A 33 16.02 9.64 36.80
C SER A 33 16.57 8.24 36.49
N ASN A 34 17.67 7.84 37.14
CA ASN A 34 18.30 6.54 36.99
C ASN A 34 17.86 5.49 38.04
N GLY A 35 16.92 5.83 38.94
CA GLY A 35 16.25 4.88 39.83
C GLY A 35 17.14 4.25 40.92
N ARG A 36 16.49 3.51 41.85
CA ARG A 36 17.11 2.84 43.02
C ARG A 36 17.58 1.41 42.70
N ILE A 37 17.90 1.13 41.44
CA ILE A 37 18.26 -0.21 40.98
C ILE A 37 19.79 -0.31 40.93
N ASN A 38 20.35 -1.07 41.86
CA ASN A 38 21.80 -1.19 42.04
C ASN A 38 22.53 -1.58 40.75
N GLY A 39 23.59 -0.82 40.42
CA GLY A 39 24.67 -1.24 39.52
C GLY A 39 24.74 -0.61 38.12
N LYS A 40 23.75 0.19 37.70
CA LYS A 40 23.73 0.76 36.33
C LYS A 40 23.42 2.26 36.26
N GLY A 41 23.59 3.01 37.35
CA GLY A 41 23.39 4.46 37.38
C GLY A 41 24.33 5.27 36.45
N TRP A 42 25.42 4.66 35.99
CA TRP A 42 26.36 5.22 35.01
C TRP A 42 25.89 5.10 33.55
N LYS A 43 24.81 4.34 33.28
CA LYS A 43 24.25 4.21 31.93
C LYS A 43 23.30 5.37 31.66
N SER A 44 23.44 6.00 30.50
CA SER A 44 22.47 6.99 30.04
C SER A 44 21.11 6.34 29.74
N GLN A 45 20.03 7.05 30.04
CA GLN A 45 18.68 6.63 29.68
C GLN A 45 18.55 6.54 28.16
N LYS A 46 18.02 5.42 27.66
CA LYS A 46 17.78 5.25 26.23
C LYS A 46 16.60 6.13 25.81
N ALA A 47 16.88 7.20 25.08
CA ALA A 47 15.87 8.05 24.45
C ALA A 47 15.75 7.73 22.94
N ALA A 48 14.57 7.93 22.37
CA ALA A 48 14.36 7.80 20.94
C ALA A 48 15.22 8.82 20.17
N THR A 49 15.96 8.38 19.15
CA THR A 49 16.80 9.25 18.32
C THR A 49 15.92 10.24 17.53
N ARG A 50 15.94 11.51 17.93
CA ARG A 50 15.29 12.60 17.19
C ARG A 50 16.18 13.00 16.02
N ARG A 51 15.87 12.56 14.79
CA ARG A 51 16.58 13.01 13.59
C ARG A 51 16.19 14.47 13.30
N SER A 52 17.16 15.38 13.33
CA SER A 52 16.98 16.79 12.97
C SER A 52 16.67 16.96 11.48
N HIS A 53 17.21 16.06 10.64
CA HIS A 53 16.99 16.05 9.21
C HIS A 53 15.99 14.95 8.82
N ILE A 54 14.82 15.36 8.32
CA ILE A 54 13.87 14.51 7.60
C ILE A 54 13.96 14.88 6.12
N GLN A 55 14.11 13.88 5.25
CA GLN A 55 14.15 14.05 3.80
C GLN A 55 12.90 14.79 3.32
N ALA A 56 13.06 15.70 2.34
CA ALA A 56 11.98 16.55 1.86
C ALA A 56 10.75 15.76 1.37
N GLY A 57 10.96 14.58 0.78
CA GLY A 57 9.87 13.70 0.31
C GLY A 57 8.99 13.14 1.43
N VAL A 58 9.49 13.03 2.66
CA VAL A 58 8.74 12.54 3.83
C VAL A 58 8.08 13.70 4.60
N LYS A 59 8.49 14.96 4.33
CA LYS A 59 7.94 16.17 4.95
C LYS A 59 6.65 16.64 4.26
N THR A 60 5.60 15.82 4.18
CA THR A 60 4.26 16.37 3.95
C THR A 60 3.74 16.87 5.29
N LYS A 61 3.84 18.19 5.51
CA LYS A 61 3.51 18.83 6.79
C LYS A 61 2.00 18.88 7.08
N SER A 62 1.14 18.83 6.06
CA SER A 62 -0.33 18.83 6.20
C SER A 62 -1.00 17.70 5.42
N TRP A 63 -2.11 17.19 5.97
CA TRP A 63 -2.98 16.21 5.29
C TRP A 63 -3.57 16.79 3.99
N GLU A 64 -3.94 18.06 4.02
CA GLU A 64 -4.48 18.78 2.87
C GLU A 64 -3.54 18.75 1.66
N SER A 65 -2.23 18.98 1.88
CA SER A 65 -1.24 18.91 0.79
C SER A 65 -1.15 17.51 0.17
N ARG A 66 -1.39 16.44 0.94
CA ARG A 66 -1.47 15.07 0.41
C ARG A 66 -2.73 14.88 -0.43
N MET A 67 -3.88 15.36 0.05
CA MET A 67 -5.14 15.28 -0.69
C MET A 67 -5.10 16.04 -2.01
N GLN A 68 -4.50 17.23 -2.03
CA GLN A 68 -4.29 17.99 -3.25
C GLN A 68 -3.43 17.23 -4.26
N LYS A 69 -2.31 16.63 -3.84
CA LYS A 69 -1.47 15.80 -4.72
C LYS A 69 -2.21 14.58 -5.27
N THR A 70 -2.98 13.88 -4.42
CA THR A 70 -3.75 12.73 -4.89
C THR A 70 -4.83 13.13 -5.89
N ALA A 71 -5.46 14.29 -5.71
CA ALA A 71 -6.46 14.81 -6.62
C ALA A 71 -5.85 15.20 -7.97
N THR A 72 -4.68 15.87 -7.97
CA THR A 72 -3.97 16.23 -9.21
C THR A 72 -3.51 14.98 -9.96
N GLU A 73 -2.94 14.00 -9.26
CA GLU A 73 -2.54 12.73 -9.87
C GLU A 73 -3.73 11.97 -10.46
N ALA A 74 -4.87 11.94 -9.78
CA ALA A 74 -6.10 11.32 -10.28
C ALA A 74 -6.61 12.02 -11.54
N ALA A 75 -6.58 13.36 -11.58
CA ALA A 75 -6.96 14.15 -12.74
C ALA A 75 -6.03 13.88 -13.95
N ILE A 76 -4.72 13.83 -13.72
CA ILE A 76 -3.72 13.51 -14.76
C ILE A 76 -3.95 12.09 -15.30
N LYS A 77 -4.15 11.10 -14.43
CA LYS A 77 -4.41 9.72 -14.85
C LYS A 77 -5.72 9.59 -15.62
N ARG A 78 -6.75 10.34 -15.26
CA ARG A 78 -8.01 10.38 -16.02
C ARG A 78 -7.78 10.89 -17.43
N LEU A 79 -7.14 12.05 -17.57
CA LEU A 79 -6.83 12.66 -18.88
C LEU A 79 -5.95 11.73 -19.74
N HIS A 80 -4.96 11.08 -19.14
CA HIS A 80 -4.13 10.11 -19.85
C HIS A 80 -4.95 8.92 -20.36
N ARG A 81 -5.87 8.38 -19.57
CA ARG A 81 -6.75 7.27 -20.01
C ARG A 81 -7.63 7.68 -21.17
N GLU A 82 -8.28 8.84 -21.06
CA GLU A 82 -9.13 9.40 -22.13
C GLU A 82 -8.34 9.51 -23.45
N MET A 83 -7.13 10.07 -23.41
CA MET A 83 -6.26 10.22 -24.59
C MET A 83 -5.85 8.88 -25.21
N VAL A 84 -5.52 7.89 -24.38
CA VAL A 84 -5.11 6.55 -24.86
C VAL A 84 -6.30 5.81 -25.45
N GLU A 85 -7.47 5.89 -24.81
CA GLU A 85 -8.70 5.26 -25.28
C GLU A 85 -9.16 5.83 -26.62
N GLU A 86 -9.15 7.16 -26.79
CA GLU A 86 -9.48 7.82 -28.06
C GLU A 86 -8.54 7.38 -29.19
N LYS A 87 -7.23 7.35 -28.94
CA LYS A 87 -6.22 6.92 -29.91
C LYS A 87 -6.39 5.44 -30.29
N ALA A 88 -6.68 4.59 -29.29
CA ALA A 88 -6.90 3.17 -29.51
C ALA A 88 -8.20 2.91 -30.30
N ALA A 89 -9.27 3.65 -30.00
CA ALA A 89 -10.55 3.56 -30.69
C ALA A 89 -10.43 3.92 -32.17
N GLU A 90 -9.74 5.02 -32.50
CA GLU A 90 -9.52 5.42 -33.90
C GLU A 90 -8.63 4.41 -34.65
N SER A 91 -7.59 3.89 -33.99
CA SER A 91 -6.74 2.84 -34.57
C SER A 91 -7.53 1.55 -34.84
N ALA A 92 -8.40 1.15 -33.91
CA ALA A 92 -9.28 0.00 -34.06
C ALA A 92 -10.29 0.21 -35.19
N ARG A 93 -10.90 1.40 -35.30
CA ARG A 93 -11.81 1.77 -36.38
C ARG A 93 -11.17 1.59 -37.76
N ARG A 94 -9.96 2.13 -37.95
CA ARG A 94 -9.22 2.01 -39.22
C ARG A 94 -8.91 0.55 -39.56
N ARG A 95 -8.51 -0.24 -38.56
CA ARG A 95 -8.26 -1.67 -38.70
C ARG A 95 -9.54 -2.41 -39.10
N ASN A 96 -10.66 -2.15 -38.45
CA ASN A 96 -11.95 -2.81 -38.72
C ASN A 96 -12.42 -2.52 -40.15
N ILE A 97 -12.41 -1.25 -40.58
CA ILE A 97 -12.76 -0.86 -41.95
C ILE A 97 -11.88 -1.58 -42.98
N SER A 98 -10.58 -1.66 -42.73
CA SER A 98 -9.65 -2.34 -43.64
C SER A 98 -9.90 -3.84 -43.71
N GLN A 99 -10.20 -4.47 -42.57
CA GLN A 99 -10.56 -5.88 -42.50
C GLN A 99 -11.88 -6.17 -43.20
N GLU A 100 -12.90 -5.34 -43.00
CA GLU A 100 -14.20 -5.45 -43.68
C GLU A 100 -14.03 -5.35 -45.19
N ARG A 101 -13.26 -4.37 -45.69
CA ARG A 101 -12.94 -4.25 -47.11
C ARG A 101 -12.19 -5.48 -47.65
N LYS A 102 -11.29 -6.06 -46.86
CA LYS A 102 -10.57 -7.29 -47.26
C LYS A 102 -11.51 -8.49 -47.31
N LYS A 103 -12.39 -8.65 -46.32
CA LYS A 103 -13.40 -9.72 -46.25
C LYS A 103 -14.38 -9.63 -47.42
N ALA A 104 -14.94 -8.45 -47.68
CA ALA A 104 -15.86 -8.22 -48.80
C ALA A 104 -15.22 -8.54 -50.17
N ARG A 105 -13.95 -8.15 -50.37
CA ARG A 105 -13.21 -8.50 -51.60
C ARG A 105 -12.96 -10.00 -51.71
N ALA A 106 -12.54 -10.65 -50.62
CA ALA A 106 -12.29 -12.10 -50.61
C ALA A 106 -13.56 -12.90 -50.89
N GLU A 107 -14.70 -12.47 -50.34
CA GLU A 107 -15.99 -13.09 -50.59
C GLU A 107 -16.44 -12.91 -52.05
N LYS A 108 -16.30 -11.70 -52.60
CA LYS A 108 -16.58 -11.44 -54.02
C LYS A 108 -15.74 -12.34 -54.93
N VAL A 109 -14.43 -12.41 -54.70
CA VAL A 109 -13.52 -13.27 -55.48
C VAL A 109 -13.92 -14.74 -55.35
N ARG A 110 -14.25 -15.22 -54.15
CA ARG A 110 -14.71 -16.60 -53.95
C ARG A 110 -15.98 -16.90 -54.74
N LEU A 111 -16.95 -15.98 -54.76
CA LEU A 111 -18.19 -16.14 -55.51
C LEU A 111 -17.94 -16.15 -57.02
N GLU A 112 -17.07 -15.26 -57.51
CA GLU A 112 -16.65 -15.22 -58.91
C GLU A 112 -15.93 -16.50 -59.34
N GLU A 113 -15.02 -17.03 -58.52
CA GLU A 113 -14.35 -18.31 -58.77
C GLU A 113 -15.34 -19.48 -58.82
N LEU A 114 -16.33 -19.51 -57.93
CA LEU A 114 -17.37 -20.54 -57.94
C LEU A 114 -18.25 -20.43 -59.19
N ALA A 115 -18.65 -19.21 -59.56
CA ALA A 115 -19.40 -18.96 -60.79
C ALA A 115 -18.61 -19.38 -62.03
N ALA A 116 -17.32 -19.04 -62.10
CA ALA A 116 -16.42 -19.44 -63.18
C ALA A 116 -16.28 -20.96 -63.28
N LYS A 117 -16.10 -21.67 -62.14
CA LYS A 117 -16.06 -23.14 -62.09
C LYS A 117 -17.36 -23.76 -62.62
N MET A 118 -18.51 -23.20 -62.25
CA MET A 118 -19.81 -23.69 -62.73
C MET A 118 -20.02 -23.42 -64.22
N SER A 119 -19.62 -22.24 -64.70
CA SER A 119 -19.65 -21.88 -66.12
C SER A 119 -18.76 -22.82 -66.95
N ALA A 120 -17.53 -23.07 -66.49
CA ALA A 120 -16.61 -24.01 -67.13
C ALA A 120 -17.18 -25.44 -67.20
N LYS A 121 -17.76 -25.95 -66.11
CA LYS A 121 -18.45 -27.24 -66.10
C LYS A 121 -19.63 -27.28 -67.07
N LYS A 122 -20.38 -26.18 -67.22
CA LYS A 122 -21.49 -26.08 -68.19
C LYS A 122 -20.97 -26.12 -69.63
N ALA A 123 -19.91 -25.38 -69.93
CA ALA A 123 -19.25 -25.41 -71.24
C ALA A 123 -18.72 -26.81 -71.59
N GLU A 124 -18.11 -27.50 -70.62
CA GLU A 124 -17.64 -28.87 -70.80
C GLU A 124 -18.81 -29.85 -71.10
N ARG A 125 -19.94 -29.72 -70.39
CA ARG A 125 -21.14 -30.52 -70.64
C ARG A 125 -21.69 -30.28 -72.06
N LEU A 126 -21.72 -29.03 -72.52
CA LEU A 126 -22.15 -28.71 -73.88
C LEU A 126 -21.21 -29.34 -74.92
N ARG A 127 -19.89 -29.25 -74.71
CA ARG A 127 -18.89 -29.91 -75.58
C ARG A 127 -19.09 -31.43 -75.64
N LYS A 128 -19.35 -32.07 -74.49
CA LYS A 128 -19.66 -33.51 -74.41
C LYS A 128 -20.98 -33.88 -75.10
N ARG A 129 -22.02 -33.02 -75.03
CA ARG A 129 -23.31 -33.24 -75.72
C ARG A 129 -23.19 -33.07 -77.24
N ALA A 130 -22.42 -32.09 -77.70
CA ALA A 130 -22.20 -31.83 -79.13
C ALA A 130 -21.61 -33.05 -79.86
N GLY A 131 -20.77 -33.85 -79.19
CA GLY A 131 -20.23 -35.10 -79.74
C GLY A 131 -21.04 -36.37 -79.45
N ARG A 132 -22.26 -36.26 -78.87
CA ARG A 132 -23.07 -37.41 -78.42
C ARG A 132 -24.32 -37.66 -79.28
N SER A 133 -24.58 -36.87 -80.32
CA SER A 133 -25.58 -37.25 -81.33
C SER A 133 -25.03 -38.40 -82.17
N LYS A 134 -25.79 -39.48 -82.29
CA LYS A 134 -25.37 -40.74 -82.95
C LYS A 134 -25.37 -40.65 -84.48
N LYS A 135 -25.63 -39.48 -85.09
CA LYS A 135 -25.77 -39.33 -86.55
C LYS A 135 -25.79 -37.86 -86.95
N VAL A 136 -24.72 -37.38 -87.58
CA VAL A 136 -24.76 -36.64 -88.87
C VAL A 136 -23.35 -36.73 -89.51
N ASN A 137 -22.93 -37.94 -89.86
CA ASN A 137 -22.12 -38.11 -91.07
C ASN A 137 -23.13 -38.59 -92.11
N GLY A 138 -23.56 -37.64 -92.95
CA GLY A 138 -24.48 -37.74 -94.06
C GLY A 138 -24.35 -36.44 -94.82
#